data_AF-A0A537TJQ3-F1
#
_entry.id   AF-A0A537TJQ3-F1
#
_cell.length_a   1.000
_cell.length_b   1.000
_cell.length_c   1.000
_cell.angle_alpha   90.00
_cell.angle_beta   90.00
_cell.angle_gamma   90.00
#
_symmetry.space_group_name_H-M   'P 1'
#
loop_
_entity.id
_entity.type
_entity.pdbx_description
1 polymer ?
#
loop_
_entity_poly.entity_id
_entity_poly.type
_entity_poly.pdbx_seq_one_letter_code
_entity_poly.pdbx_strand_id
1 'polypeptide(L)'
;MEPSVRNRSLGSKRRVRDGQELDVLVIGAGAAGAALAARLAEHGAQVLCLEQGDWVDASTLPKTSADWEVRGRHTWNPSPGKRRAPEDY
;
A
#
# COMPACT_ATOMS: atom_id res chain seq x y z
N MET A 1 5.55 -37.92 14.48
CA MET A 1 6.68 -36.98 14.53
C MET A 1 6.18 -35.70 13.89
N GLU A 2 5.58 -34.83 14.70
CA GLU A 2 4.87 -33.63 14.23
C GLU A 2 5.87 -32.53 13.83
N PRO A 3 5.71 -31.87 12.68
CA PRO A 3 6.57 -30.77 12.30
C PRO A 3 6.26 -29.55 13.18
N SER A 4 7.26 -29.13 13.95
CA SER A 4 7.30 -27.88 14.71
C SER A 4 6.97 -26.69 13.80
N VAL A 5 5.75 -26.17 13.92
CA VAL A 5 5.38 -24.86 13.39
C VAL A 5 6.13 -23.82 14.22
N ARG A 6 7.24 -23.29 13.68
CA ARG A 6 7.96 -22.18 14.31
C ARG A 6 7.04 -20.96 14.35
N ASN A 7 6.54 -20.64 15.54
CA ASN A 7 5.86 -19.39 15.82
C ASN A 7 6.88 -18.25 15.66
N ARG A 8 6.94 -17.62 14.47
CA ARG A 8 7.64 -16.33 14.33
C ARG A 8 6.83 -15.35 15.15
N SER A 9 7.34 -14.94 16.30
CA SER A 9 6.79 -13.79 17.02
C SER A 9 6.77 -12.61 16.05
N LEU A 10 5.57 -12.18 15.67
CA LEU A 10 5.39 -10.90 15.00
C LEU A 10 5.89 -9.84 15.98
N GLY A 11 7.08 -9.29 15.71
CA GLY A 11 7.70 -8.28 16.54
C GLY A 11 6.71 -7.16 16.85
N SER A 12 6.77 -6.65 18.09
CA SER A 12 5.94 -5.56 18.58
C SER A 12 5.75 -4.48 17.51
N LYS A 13 4.53 -4.32 16.98
CA LYS A 13 4.20 -3.29 15.99
C LYS A 13 4.55 -1.92 16.60
N ARG A 14 5.56 -1.23 16.04
CA ARG A 14 5.98 0.09 16.52
C ARG A 14 4.93 1.13 16.10
N ARG A 15 4.19 1.70 17.07
CA ARG A 15 3.28 2.84 16.80
C ARG A 15 4.07 4.13 16.70
N VAL A 16 3.74 4.96 15.71
CA VAL A 16 4.13 6.38 15.71
C VAL A 16 3.35 7.08 16.81
N ARG A 17 4.04 7.87 17.65
CA ARG A 17 3.42 8.66 18.71
C ARG A 17 3.15 10.07 18.22
N ASP A 18 2.16 10.72 18.84
CA ASP A 18 1.93 12.14 18.62
C ASP A 18 3.16 12.95 19.04
N GLY A 19 3.51 13.97 18.25
CA GLY A 19 4.74 14.76 18.41
C GLY A 19 6.06 14.01 18.17
N GLN A 20 6.03 12.78 17.65
CA GLN A 20 7.27 12.08 17.26
C GLN A 20 7.81 12.67 15.95
N GLU A 21 9.05 13.12 15.96
CA GLU A 21 9.76 13.48 14.73
C GLU A 21 10.01 12.25 13.85
N LEU A 22 9.93 12.45 12.55
CA LEU A 22 10.16 11.45 11.52
C LEU A 22 11.10 12.05 10.49
N ASP A 23 11.96 11.23 9.89
CA ASP A 23 12.86 11.70 8.84
C ASP A 23 12.08 12.00 7.55
N VAL A 24 11.09 11.16 7.23
CA VAL A 24 10.33 11.25 5.97
C VAL A 24 8.86 10.87 6.16
N LEU A 25 7.98 11.72 5.61
CA LEU A 25 6.55 11.43 5.42
C LEU A 25 6.28 11.19 3.93
N VAL A 26 5.78 10.01 3.59
CA VAL A 26 5.35 9.66 2.23
C VAL A 26 3.83 9.67 2.17
N ILE A 27 3.27 10.49 1.28
CA ILE A 27 1.83 10.53 1.00
C ILE A 27 1.56 9.76 -0.29
N GLY A 28 0.83 8.65 -0.17
CA GLY A 28 0.55 7.68 -1.22
C GLY A 28 1.41 6.43 -1.15
N ALA A 29 0.81 5.26 -0.95
CA ALA A 29 1.44 3.94 -0.97
C ALA A 29 1.29 3.23 -2.33
N GLY A 30 1.13 4.00 -3.41
CA GLY A 30 1.24 3.50 -4.77
C GLY A 30 2.65 3.00 -5.10
N ALA A 31 2.84 2.48 -6.32
CA ALA A 31 4.09 1.82 -6.74
C ALA A 31 5.37 2.62 -6.42
N ALA A 32 5.36 3.93 -6.64
CA ALA A 32 6.51 4.79 -6.35
C ALA A 32 6.68 5.05 -4.85
N GLY A 33 5.63 5.44 -4.14
CA GLY A 33 5.69 5.81 -2.73
C GLY A 33 6.03 4.63 -1.83
N ALA A 34 5.44 3.46 -2.09
CA ALA A 34 5.76 2.24 -1.37
C ALA A 34 7.22 1.81 -1.61
N ALA A 35 7.70 1.85 -2.85
CA ALA A 35 9.08 1.52 -3.17
C ALA A 35 10.07 2.48 -2.48
N LEU A 36 9.79 3.79 -2.52
CA LEU A 36 10.61 4.80 -1.85
C LEU A 36 10.64 4.58 -0.33
N ALA A 37 9.47 4.40 0.29
CA ALA A 37 9.36 4.18 1.73
C ALA A 37 10.14 2.94 2.17
N ALA A 38 10.02 1.84 1.41
CA ALA A 38 10.76 0.61 1.66
C ALA A 38 12.28 0.84 1.59
N ARG A 39 12.77 1.49 0.52
CA ARG A 39 14.21 1.78 0.35
C ARG A 39 14.76 2.66 1.45
N LEU A 40 14.06 3.73 1.81
CA LEU A 40 14.49 4.62 2.89
C LEU A 40 14.52 3.91 4.25
N ALA A 41 13.52 3.07 4.53
CA ALA A 41 13.48 2.27 5.75
C ALA A 41 14.61 1.21 5.80
N GLU A 42 14.92 0.56 4.67
CA GLU A 42 16.07 -0.35 4.54
C GLU A 42 17.40 0.35 4.87
N HIS A 43 17.50 1.66 4.59
CA HIS A 43 18.65 2.49 4.92
C HIS A 43 18.57 3.17 6.29
N GLY A 44 17.60 2.80 7.13
CA GLY A 44 17.53 3.20 8.54
C GLY A 44 16.69 4.45 8.84
N ALA A 45 16.06 5.07 7.82
CA ALA A 45 15.20 6.23 8.04
C ALA A 45 13.90 5.85 8.78
N GLN A 46 13.43 6.73 9.66
CA GLN A 46 12.10 6.67 10.25
C GLN A 46 11.07 7.23 9.28
N VAL A 47 10.46 6.33 8.51
CA VAL A 47 9.47 6.67 7.49
C VAL A 47 8.05 6.39 7.98
N LEU A 48 7.14 7.34 7.75
CA LEU A 48 5.69 7.11 7.81
C LEU A 48 5.13 7.19 6.39
N CYS A 49 4.42 6.16 5.96
CA CYS A 49 3.70 6.13 4.69
C CYS A 49 2.20 6.12 4.96
N LEU A 50 1.48 7.09 4.41
CA LEU A 50 0.03 7.21 4.53
C LEU A 50 -0.60 6.95 3.16
N GLU A 51 -1.64 6.13 3.15
CA GLU A 51 -2.46 5.84 1.99
C GLU A 51 -3.92 5.94 2.40
N GLN A 52 -4.71 6.58 1.55
CA GLN A 52 -6.14 6.75 1.76
C GLN A 52 -6.90 5.50 1.34
N GLY A 53 -6.46 4.86 0.26
CA GLY A 53 -7.10 3.67 -0.25
C GLY A 53 -6.82 2.42 0.56
N ASP A 54 -7.69 1.43 0.36
CA ASP A 54 -7.54 0.12 0.97
C ASP A 54 -6.50 -0.72 0.20
N TRP A 55 -6.15 -1.86 0.78
CA TRP A 55 -5.29 -2.84 0.16
C TRP A 55 -5.90 -3.36 -1.15
N VAL A 56 -5.12 -3.30 -2.23
CA VAL A 56 -5.50 -3.87 -3.52
C VAL A 56 -5.06 -5.32 -3.58
N ASP A 57 -6.02 -6.25 -3.63
CA ASP A 57 -5.72 -7.66 -3.93
C ASP A 57 -5.28 -7.80 -5.39
N ALA A 58 -4.10 -8.39 -5.60
CA ALA A 58 -3.53 -8.67 -6.91
C ALA A 58 -4.46 -9.48 -7.82
N SER A 59 -5.31 -10.35 -7.24
CA SER A 59 -6.30 -11.13 -7.99
C SER A 59 -7.37 -10.25 -8.66
N THR A 60 -7.62 -9.06 -8.11
CA THR A 60 -8.67 -8.12 -8.56
C THR A 60 -8.18 -7.11 -9.58
N LEU A 61 -6.86 -7.07 -9.86
CA LEU A 61 -6.29 -6.16 -10.84
C LEU A 61 -6.97 -6.37 -12.20
N PRO A 62 -7.28 -5.30 -12.95
CA PRO A 62 -8.08 -5.41 -14.17
C PRO A 62 -7.42 -6.36 -15.19
N LYS A 63 -6.08 -6.44 -15.20
CA LYS A 63 -5.31 -7.33 -16.08
C LYS A 63 -5.49 -8.83 -15.81
N THR A 64 -6.18 -9.23 -14.75
CA THR A 64 -6.51 -10.63 -14.47
C THR A 64 -7.77 -11.09 -15.21
N SER A 65 -8.49 -10.20 -15.89
CA SER A 65 -9.73 -10.52 -16.61
C SER A 65 -9.68 -10.13 -18.10
N ALA A 66 -10.50 -10.80 -18.92
CA ALA A 66 -10.55 -10.55 -20.36
C ALA A 66 -11.10 -9.15 -20.72
N ASP A 67 -11.94 -8.58 -19.85
CA ASP A 67 -12.55 -7.25 -19.99
C ASP A 67 -11.67 -6.11 -19.43
N TRP A 68 -10.37 -6.33 -19.24
CA TRP A 68 -9.45 -5.39 -18.62
C TRP A 68 -9.46 -3.99 -19.28
N GLU A 69 -9.62 -3.92 -20.60
CA GLU A 69 -9.68 -2.65 -21.33
C GLU A 69 -10.91 -1.83 -20.97
N VAL A 70 -12.05 -2.51 -20.78
CA VAL A 70 -13.31 -1.88 -20.35
C VAL A 70 -13.13 -1.37 -18.92
N ARG A 71 -12.60 -2.20 -18.02
CA ARG A 71 -12.34 -1.80 -16.63
C ARG A 71 -11.38 -0.62 -16.53
N GLY A 72 -10.30 -0.61 -17.32
CA GLY A 72 -9.34 0.50 -17.37
C GLY A 72 -9.93 1.82 -17.88
N ARG A 73 -11.04 1.78 -18.63
CA ARG A 73 -11.78 2.98 -19.06
C ARG A 73 -12.81 3.44 -18.03
N HIS A 74 -13.20 2.58 -17.09
CA HIS A 74 -14.23 2.84 -16.07
C HIS A 74 -13.66 2.74 -14.65
N THR A 75 -13.86 1.62 -13.96
CA THR A 75 -13.58 1.46 -12.53
C THR A 75 -12.09 1.53 -12.16
N TRP A 76 -11.20 1.34 -13.13
CA TRP A 76 -9.74 1.45 -12.98
C TRP A 76 -9.15 2.62 -13.79
N ASN A 77 -9.97 3.63 -14.10
CA ASN A 77 -9.51 4.80 -14.86
C ASN A 77 -8.46 5.61 -14.07
N PRO A 78 -7.35 6.04 -14.67
CA PRO A 78 -6.37 6.88 -13.98
C PRO A 78 -6.96 8.24 -13.55
N SER A 79 -8.01 8.71 -14.22
CA SER A 79 -8.73 9.92 -13.84
C SER A 79 -9.71 9.62 -12.69
N PRO A 80 -9.52 10.24 -11.50
CA PRO A 80 -10.39 10.02 -10.34
C PRO A 80 -11.84 10.43 -10.63
N GLY A 81 -12.06 11.56 -11.31
CA GLY A 81 -13.41 12.02 -11.69
C GLY A 81 -14.17 11.06 -12.63
N LYS A 82 -13.46 10.12 -13.28
CA LYS A 82 -14.06 9.05 -14.09
C LYS A 82 -14.28 7.76 -13.31
N ARG A 83 -13.28 7.31 -12.52
CA ARG A 83 -13.43 6.05 -11.76
C ARG A 83 -14.35 6.20 -10.54
N ARG A 84 -14.37 7.40 -9.93
CA ARG A 84 -15.27 7.82 -8.84
C ARG A 84 -15.32 6.82 -7.69
N ALA A 85 -14.15 6.34 -7.30
CA ALA A 85 -14.03 5.45 -6.15
C ALA A 85 -14.29 6.23 -4.85
N PRO A 86 -14.63 5.58 -3.72
CA PRO A 86 -14.78 6.24 -2.43
C PRO A 86 -13.54 7.01 -1.98
N GLU A 87 -12.38 6.59 -2.49
CA GLU A 87 -11.08 7.19 -2.24
C GLU A 87 -10.80 8.40 -3.18
N ASP A 88 -11.71 8.74 -4.07
CA ASP A 88 -11.59 9.88 -4.97
C ASP A 88 -12.38 11.06 -4.43
N TYR A 89 -11.65 12.08 -3.99
CA TYR A 89 -12.21 13.37 -3.57
C TYR A 89 -12.69 14.24 -4.73
#